data_AF-A0A1N6UQ89-F1
#
_entry.id   AF-A0A1N6UQ89-F1
#
_cell.length_a   1.000
_cell.length_b   1.000
_cell.length_c   1.000
_cell.angle_alpha   90.00
_cell.angle_beta   90.00
_cell.angle_gamma   90.00
#
_symmetry.space_group_name_H-M   'P 1'
#
loop_
_entity.id
_entity.type
_entity.pdbx_description
1 polymer ?
#
loop_
_entity_poly.entity_id
_entity_poly.type
_entity_poly.pdbx_seq_one_letter_code
_entity_poly.pdbx_strand_id
1 'polypeptide(L)'
;MGLPVKNAMNGYLTIPKSICCKLCKTCGARPVIKADAAGLYVVKCPNDDRHYQTRAGLIDIDDWNRNNSLYYVPCRDFNSQVSC
;
A
#
# COMPACT_ATOMS: atom_id res chain seq x y z
N MET A 1 8.19 7.56 22.63
CA MET A 1 7.04 8.28 22.04
C MET A 1 6.56 7.46 20.84
N GLY A 2 5.49 6.69 21.03
CA GLY A 2 4.95 5.80 19.99
C GLY A 2 4.22 6.59 18.91
N LEU A 3 4.56 6.31 17.64
CA LEU A 3 3.83 6.87 16.51
C LEU A 3 2.35 6.45 16.59
N PRO A 4 1.38 7.34 16.30
CA PRO A 4 -0.01 6.95 16.24
C PRO A 4 -0.20 6.02 15.03
N VAL A 5 -0.24 4.71 15.29
CA VAL A 5 -0.84 3.75 14.36
C VAL A 5 -2.31 4.14 14.28
N LYS A 6 -2.67 4.86 13.21
CA LYS A 6 -4.07 5.15 12.90
C LYS A 6 -4.71 3.80 12.57
N ASN A 7 -5.36 3.20 13.56
CA ASN A 7 -6.16 1.99 13.37
C ASN A 7 -7.20 2.30 12.30
N ALA A 8 -6.98 1.80 11.08
CA ALA A 8 -7.94 1.93 9.99
C ALA A 8 -9.14 1.03 10.34
N MET A 9 -10.22 1.66 10.80
CA MET A 9 -11.57 1.07 10.78
C MET A 9 -11.88 0.68 9.32
N ASN A 10 -11.67 -0.59 8.96
CA ASN A 10 -12.29 -1.37 7.87
C ASN A 10 -11.45 -2.59 7.44
N GLY A 11 -10.78 -3.29 8.36
CA GLY A 11 -10.13 -4.58 8.04
C GLY A 11 -8.94 -4.49 7.07
N TYR A 12 -8.36 -3.30 6.93
CA TYR A 12 -7.15 -3.05 6.14
C TYR A 12 -5.96 -2.78 7.06
N LEU A 13 -4.82 -3.34 6.72
CA LEU A 13 -3.51 -3.04 7.29
C LEU A 13 -2.83 -1.99 6.42
N THR A 14 -2.42 -0.88 7.04
CA THR A 14 -1.69 0.18 6.33
C THR A 14 -0.22 -0.22 6.18
N ILE A 15 0.34 0.02 4.99
CA ILE A 15 1.75 -0.25 4.75
C ILE A 15 2.58 0.93 5.28
N PRO A 16 3.53 0.70 6.22
CA PRO A 16 4.38 1.75 6.77
C PRO A 16 5.07 2.57 5.68
N LYS A 17 5.28 3.87 5.93
CA LYS A 17 5.92 4.79 4.96
C LYS A 17 7.37 4.40 4.63
N SER A 18 8.04 3.66 5.51
CA SER A 18 9.39 3.14 5.29
C SER A 18 9.47 2.11 4.15
N ILE A 19 8.35 1.51 3.77
CA ILE A 19 8.29 0.61 2.61
C ILE A 19 7.97 1.43 1.36
N CYS A 20 8.81 1.29 0.32
CA CYS A 20 8.58 2.01 -0.92
C CYS A 20 7.48 1.33 -1.75
N CYS A 21 6.34 2.00 -1.83
CA CYS A 21 5.22 1.60 -2.67
C CYS A 21 4.86 2.75 -3.61
N LYS A 22 4.75 2.46 -4.91
CA LYS A 22 4.17 3.37 -5.88
C LYS A 22 2.70 3.59 -5.59
N LEU A 23 2.19 4.73 -6.04
CA LEU A 23 0.77 5.04 -5.95
C LEU A 23 -0.02 4.26 -7.01
N CYS A 24 -1.29 4.00 -6.73
CA CYS A 24 -2.19 3.36 -7.67
C CYS A 24 -2.25 4.17 -8.97
N LYS A 25 -2.06 3.51 -10.11
CA LYS A 25 -2.01 4.20 -11.41
C LYS A 25 -3.35 4.80 -11.86
N THR A 26 -4.46 4.32 -11.28
CA THR A 26 -5.81 4.76 -11.66
C THR A 26 -6.29 5.92 -10.81
N CYS A 27 -5.95 5.95 -9.51
CA CYS A 27 -6.51 6.93 -8.56
C CYS A 27 -5.47 7.63 -7.66
N GLY A 28 -4.19 7.29 -7.76
CA GLY A 28 -3.13 7.90 -6.94
C GLY A 28 -3.10 7.47 -5.49
N ALA A 29 -3.94 6.52 -5.05
CA ALA A 29 -3.95 6.07 -3.66
C ALA A 29 -2.75 5.17 -3.32
N ARG A 30 -2.26 5.22 -2.06
CA ARG A 30 -1.23 4.29 -1.56
C ARG A 30 -1.88 2.92 -1.31
N PRO A 31 -1.22 1.81 -1.69
CA PRO A 31 -1.78 0.48 -1.44
C PRO A 31 -1.96 0.18 0.04
N VAL A 32 -2.87 -0.75 0.31
CA VAL A 32 -3.13 -1.33 1.63
C VAL A 32 -3.07 -2.85 1.55
N ILE A 33 -2.91 -3.51 2.69
CA ILE A 33 -3.00 -4.97 2.80
C ILE A 33 -4.40 -5.30 3.34
N LYS A 34 -5.11 -6.21 2.68
CA LYS A 34 -6.43 -6.70 3.11
C LYS A 34 -6.38 -8.20 3.35
N ALA A 35 -7.09 -8.69 4.36
CA ALA A 35 -7.41 -10.11 4.46
C ALA A 35 -8.48 -10.47 3.41
N ASP A 36 -8.30 -11.60 2.72
CA ASP A 36 -9.31 -12.18 1.85
C ASP A 36 -10.29 -13.07 2.64
N ALA A 37 -11.27 -13.65 1.94
CA ALA A 37 -12.25 -14.53 2.55
C ALA A 37 -11.67 -15.86 3.06
N ALA A 38 -10.50 -16.27 2.57
CA ALA A 38 -9.77 -17.46 3.01
C ALA A 38 -8.82 -17.18 4.20
N GLY A 39 -8.77 -15.94 4.71
CA GLY A 39 -7.88 -15.53 5.79
C GLY A 39 -6.44 -15.25 5.33
N LEU A 40 -6.21 -15.15 4.02
CA LEU A 40 -4.92 -14.83 3.42
C LEU A 40 -4.78 -13.32 3.18
N TYR A 41 -3.56 -12.80 3.17
CA TYR A 41 -3.30 -11.38 2.95
C TYR A 41 -2.98 -11.06 1.50
N VAL A 42 -3.50 -9.93 1.02
CA VAL A 42 -3.32 -9.49 -0.37
C VAL A 42 -3.11 -7.97 -0.41
N VAL A 43 -2.31 -7.49 -1.36
CA VAL A 43 -2.14 -6.05 -1.62
C VAL A 43 -3.29 -5.55 -2.48
N LYS A 44 -3.94 -4.46 -2.08
CA LYS A 44 -5.06 -3.83 -2.82
C LYS A 44 -4.96 -2.31 -2.85
N CYS A 45 -5.67 -1.73 -3.81
CA CYS A 45 -6.02 -0.31 -3.78
C CYS A 45 -7.12 -0.08 -2.72
N PRO A 46 -7.01 0.94 -1.86
CA PRO A 46 -8.04 1.21 -0.85
C PRO A 46 -9.34 1.77 -1.43
N ASN A 47 -9.31 2.31 -2.65
CA ASN A 47 -10.47 3.00 -3.24
C ASN A 47 -11.30 2.07 -4.15
N ASP A 48 -10.69 1.08 -4.80
CA ASP A 48 -11.38 0.15 -5.68
C ASP A 48 -10.56 -1.15 -5.85
N ASP A 49 -11.17 -2.28 -5.53
CA ASP A 49 -10.60 -3.62 -5.65
C ASP A 49 -10.28 -4.03 -7.11
N ARG A 50 -10.83 -3.32 -8.11
CA ARG A 50 -10.59 -3.56 -9.54
C ARG A 50 -9.30 -2.94 -10.06
N HIS A 51 -8.71 -1.98 -9.34
CA HIS A 51 -7.51 -1.27 -9.81
C HIS A 51 -6.26 -2.16 -9.85
N TYR A 52 -6.25 -3.23 -9.04
CA TYR A 52 -5.16 -4.19 -8.97
C TYR A 52 -5.66 -5.48 -8.36
N GLN A 53 -5.33 -6.60 -9.00
CA GLN A 53 -5.68 -7.93 -8.54
C GLN A 53 -4.41 -8.78 -8.51
N THR A 54 -4.12 -9.34 -7.35
CA THR A 54 -3.05 -10.33 -7.16
C THR A 54 -3.62 -11.56 -6.48
N ARG A 55 -2.88 -12.67 -6.59
CA ARG A 55 -3.29 -13.93 -5.97
C ARG A 55 -3.23 -13.80 -4.46
N ALA A 56 -4.27 -14.29 -3.78
CA ALA A 56 -4.31 -14.22 -2.33
C ALA A 56 -3.22 -15.10 -1.68
N GLY A 57 -2.67 -14.61 -0.57
CA GLY A 57 -1.59 -15.29 0.16
C GLY A 57 -0.19 -14.78 -0.17
N LEU A 58 -0.06 -13.85 -1.11
CA LEU A 58 1.20 -13.20 -1.46
C LEU A 58 1.08 -11.69 -1.28
N ILE A 59 1.85 -11.16 -0.33
CA ILE A 59 2.06 -9.72 -0.19
C ILE A 59 3.25 -9.34 -1.08
N ASP A 60 2.97 -9.07 -2.36
CA ASP A 60 3.99 -8.68 -3.34
C ASP A 60 3.91 -7.18 -3.65
N ILE A 61 4.75 -6.40 -2.95
CA ILE A 61 4.87 -4.96 -3.15
C ILE A 61 5.62 -4.64 -4.45
N ASP A 62 6.53 -5.52 -4.88
CA ASP A 62 7.32 -5.30 -6.08
C ASP A 62 6.45 -5.46 -7.33
N ASP A 63 5.60 -6.49 -7.37
CA ASP A 63 4.60 -6.65 -8.43
C ASP A 63 3.63 -5.45 -8.49
N TRP A 64 3.14 -4.98 -7.33
CA TRP A 64 2.38 -3.73 -7.26
C TRP A 64 3.14 -2.57 -7.90
N ASN A 65 4.42 -2.40 -7.57
CA ASN A 65 5.26 -1.32 -8.11
C ASN A 65 5.49 -1.46 -9.62
N ARG A 66 5.66 -2.68 -10.14
CA ARG A 66 5.80 -2.93 -11.59
C ARG A 66 4.50 -2.59 -12.33
N ASN A 67 3.35 -3.02 -11.80
CA ASN A 67 2.05 -2.74 -12.40
C ASN A 67 1.68 -1.25 -12.40
N ASN A 68 2.13 -0.50 -11.39
CA ASN A 68 1.86 0.93 -11.22
C ASN A 68 3.03 1.82 -11.71
N SER A 69 3.84 1.31 -12.64
CA SER A 69 5.10 1.92 -13.07
C SER A 69 5.00 3.30 -13.73
N LEU A 70 3.79 3.75 -14.10
CA LEU A 70 3.53 5.07 -14.70
C LEU A 70 3.82 6.24 -13.76
N TYR A 71 3.76 6.03 -12.44
CA TYR A 71 4.05 7.08 -11.46
C TYR A 71 5.48 6.90 -10.94
N TYR A 72 6.39 7.77 -11.39
CA TYR A 72 7.68 7.93 -10.72
C TYR A 72 7.42 8.59 -9.37
N VAL A 73 7.47 7.79 -8.31
CA VAL A 73 7.42 8.28 -6.94
C VAL A 73 8.80 8.01 -6.35
N PRO A 74 9.67 9.02 -6.18
CA PRO A 74 10.93 8.81 -5.49
C PRO A 74 10.63 8.28 -4.09
N CYS A 75 11.22 7.13 -3.74
CA CYS A 75 11.14 6.57 -2.39
C CYS A 75 11.65 7.56 -1.30
N ARG A 76 12.32 8.66 -1.71
CA ARG A 76 12.88 9.70 -0.84
C ARG A 76 11.88 10.78 -0.40
N ASP A 77 10.72 10.94 -1.04
CA ASP A 77 9.84 12.11 -0.78
C ASP A 77 8.84 11.95 0.38
N PHE A 78 8.86 10.84 1.13
CA PHE A 78 7.92 10.64 2.23
C PHE A 78 8.51 10.78 3.64
N ASN A 79 9.80 11.12 3.76
CA ASN A 79 10.46 11.37 5.05
C ASN A 79 10.71 12.86 5.34
N SER A 80 9.80 13.76 4.95
CA SER A 80 9.85 15.17 5.35
C SER A 80 9.45 15.42 6.81
N GLN A 81 9.37 14.38 7.66
CA GLN A 81 9.14 14.50 9.11
C GLN A 81 10.23 13.85 9.96
N VAL A 82 11.44 13.65 9.41
CA VAL A 82 12.65 13.53 10.22
C VAL A 82 13.58 14.68 9.84
N SER A 83 13.09 15.90 10.09
CA SER A 83 13.97 17.03 10.39
C SER A 83 13.89 17.22 11.89
N CYS A 84 15.06 17.25 12.52
CA CYS A 84 15.32 17.37 13.94
C CYS A 84 14.52 18.48 14.63
#